data_AF-A0A0F9H9W0-F1
#
_entry.id   AF-A0A0F9H9W0-F1
#
_cell.length_a   1.000
_cell.length_b   1.000
_cell.length_c   1.000
_cell.angle_alpha   90.00
_cell.angle_beta   90.00
_cell.angle_gamma   90.00
#
_symmetry.space_group_name_H-M   'P 1'
#
loop_
_entity.id
_entity.type
_entity.pdbx_description
1 polymer ?
#
loop_
_entity_poly.entity_id
_entity_poly.type
_entity_poly.pdbx_seq_one_letter_code
_entity_poly.pdbx_strand_id
1 'polypeptide(L)' 'MATHRAKNMTTARKAAMEARKKGFKASVFRSKKGLMVSVTRK' A
#
# COMPACT_ATOMS: atom_id res chain seq x y z
N MET A 1 -0.19 -9.39 -7.37
CA MET A 1 0.33 -8.24 -6.61
C MET A 1 -0.35 -6.99 -7.16
N ALA A 2 -1.20 -6.32 -6.38
CA ALA A 2 -1.86 -5.09 -6.80
C ALA A 2 -1.10 -3.89 -6.21
N THR A 3 -0.74 -2.90 -7.04
CA THR A 3 -0.03 -1.71 -6.58
C THR A 3 -0.89 -0.46 -6.78
N HIS A 4 -1.22 0.24 -5.69
CA HIS A 4 -2.01 1.48 -5.72
C HIS A 4 -1.12 2.70 -5.48
N ARG A 5 -1.36 3.78 -6.23
CA ARG A 5 -0.70 5.08 -6.00
C ARG A 5 -1.42 5.84 -4.89
N ALA A 6 -0.66 6.34 -3.93
CA ALA A 6 -1.17 7.15 -2.83
C ALA A 6 -0.74 8.61 -2.99
N LYS A 7 -1.64 9.55 -2.68
CA LYS A 7 -1.35 11.00 -2.78
C LYS A 7 -0.32 11.45 -1.73
N ASN A 8 -0.33 10.85 -0.54
CA ASN A 8 0.55 11.21 0.58
C ASN A 8 0.83 9.98 1.47
N MET A 9 1.76 10.14 2.41
CA MET A 9 2.22 9.01 3.25
C MET A 9 1.13 8.53 4.21
N THR A 10 0.26 9.41 4.67
CA THR A 10 -0.86 9.08 5.57
C THR A 10 -1.88 8.18 4.87
N THR A 11 -2.30 8.52 3.65
CA THR A 11 -3.22 7.67 2.86
C THR A 11 -2.58 6.32 2.50
N ALA A 12 -1.29 6.31 2.14
CA ALA A 12 -0.56 5.07 1.85
C ALA A 12 -0.55 4.12 3.06
N ARG A 13 -0.24 4.66 4.25
CA ARG A 13 -0.24 3.90 5.51
C ARG A 13 -1.63 3.39 5.87
N LYS A 14 -2.67 4.21 5.73
CA LYS A 14 -4.05 3.81 5.99
C LYS A 14 -4.49 2.65 5.08
N ALA A 15 -4.23 2.76 3.78
CA ALA A 15 -4.56 1.71 2.81
C ALA A 15 -3.79 0.40 3.09
N ALA A 16 -2.50 0.48 3.40
CA ALA A 16 -1.71 -0.69 3.78
C ALA A 16 -2.22 -1.34 5.07
N MET A 17 -2.65 -0.52 6.05
CA MET A 17 -3.22 -1.02 7.32
C MET A 17 -4.55 -1.75 7.09
N GLU A 18 -5.45 -1.19 6.28
CA GLU A 18 -6.72 -1.83 5.94
C GLU A 18 -6.52 -3.15 5.18
N ALA A 19 -5.56 -3.18 4.25
CA ALA A 19 -5.19 -4.42 3.55
C ALA A 19 -4.66 -5.49 4.52
N ARG A 20 -3.82 -5.10 5.49
CA ARG A 20 -3.33 -6.00 6.55
C ARG A 20 -4.46 -6.52 7.45
N LYS A 21 -5.41 -5.66 7.83
CA LYS A 21 -6.59 -6.07 8.61
C LYS A 21 -7.42 -7.13 7.90
N LYS A 22 -7.48 -7.08 6.57
CA LYS A 22 -8.15 -8.08 5.72
C LYS A 22 -7.31 -9.35 5.49
N GLY A 23 -6.14 -9.47 6.12
CA GLY A 23 -5.27 -10.65 6.03
C GLY A 23 -4.30 -10.64 4.84
N PHE A 24 -4.24 -9.56 4.07
CA PHE A 24 -3.30 -9.43 2.95
C PHE A 24 -1.91 -8.98 3.42
N LYS A 25 -0.86 -9.40 2.71
CA LYS A 25 0.48 -8.83 2.87
C LYS A 25 0.51 -7.48 2.18
N ALA A 26 0.74 -6.39 2.91
CA ALA A 26 0.80 -5.05 2.33
C ALA A 26 2.05 -4.27 2.76
N SER A 27 2.69 -3.59 1.81
CA SER A 27 3.88 -2.76 2.02
C SER A 27 3.74 -1.40 1.33
N VAL A 28 4.34 -0.36 1.92
CA VAL A 28 4.38 0.99 1.36
C VAL A 28 5.81 1.26 0.89
N PHE A 29 5.97 1.75 -0.33
CA PHE A 29 7.29 2.08 -0.89
C PHE A 29 7.20 3.35 -1.74
N ARG A 30 8.35 4.01 -1.95
CA ARG A 30 8.46 5.20 -2.79
C ARG A 30 9.00 4.79 -4.16
N SER A 31 8.28 5.13 -5.22
CA SER A 31 8.68 4.90 -6.61
C SER A 31 9.04 6.22 -7.30
N LYS A 32 9.59 6.16 -8.52
CA LYS A 32 9.80 7.34 -9.39
C LYS A 32 8.50 8.13 -9.65
N LYS A 33 7.34 7.47 -9.58
CA LYS A 33 6.01 8.07 -9.78
C LYS A 33 5.35 8.54 -8.46
N GLY A 34 6.04 8.42 -7.33
CA GLY A 34 5.55 8.82 -6.00
C GLY A 34 5.33 7.64 -5.05
N LEU A 35 4.56 7.88 -3.98
CA LEU A 35 4.23 6.88 -2.96
C LEU A 35 3.28 5.81 -3.50
N MET A 36 3.63 4.54 -3.26
CA MET A 36 2.86 3.39 -3.71
C MET A 36 2.64 2.40 -2.57
N VAL A 37 1.53 1.67 -2.66
CA VAL A 37 1.16 0.59 -1.74
C VAL A 37 1.08 -0.70 -2.54
N SER A 38 1.94 -1.68 -2.22
CA SER A 38 1.84 -3.04 -2.76
C SER A 38 0.97 -3.88 -1.84
N VAL A 39 0.02 -4.61 -2.42
CA VAL A 39 -0.83 -5.57 -1.71
C VAL A 39 -0.73 -6.92 -2.42
N THR A 40 -0.43 -7.96 -1.66
CA THR A 40 -0.28 -9.34 -2.12
C THR A 40 -1.18 -10.25 -1.28
N ARG A 41 -1.87 -11.19 -1.94
CA ARG A 41 -2.51 -12.31 -1.24
C ARG A 41 -1.44 -13.10 -0.51
N LYS A 42 -1.78 -13.60 0.68
CA LYS A 42 -0.85 -14.31 1.57
C LYS A 42 -0.22 -15.49 0.87
#